data_AF-A0A086MH00-F1
#
_entry.id   AF-A0A086MH00-F1
#
_cell.length_a   1.000
_cell.length_b   1.000
_cell.length_c   1.000
_cell.angle_alpha   90.00
_cell.angle_beta   90.00
_cell.angle_gamma   90.00
#
_symmetry.space_group_name_H-M   'P 1'
#
loop_
_entity.id
_entity.type
_entity.pdbx_description
1 polymer ?
#
loop_
_entity_poly.entity_id
_entity_poly.type
_entity_poly.pdbx_seq_one_letter_code
_entity_poly.pdbx_strand_id
1 'polypeptide(L)'
;MRLSRYFLPILRETPKEAEIVSHRLMLRAGMIRQESAGIYAWLPLGLRVLNKVNAIVREEQNRSGAVELLMPTIQSADLWRESGRYDAYGKEMLRIQDRHEREMLFGPTNEEMITEIFRGYVRSYKDLPLNLYHIQWKFRDEVRPRFGVMRSREFLMKDAYSFDLDQAGAVHSYNKMFVAYLRTFARMGLKAIPMRADTGPIGGNLSHEFIILASTGESEVFCHADYLNFDIPAVDTDFDDVPGLQSTVDKWTSLYAATSEMHDAAAFDAVPGEKKMSARGIEVGHIFYFGTKYSEPMGARVMGPDGQERDVHMGSYGIGPSRLIAAIIEASHDENGIIWPEAVAPFDVAILNLKAGDSATDAACERLYRELSAAGRDVLYDDRDERPGGKFATADLIGVPWQVVIGPKGLAEGKVELKRRATGERETLSLEDVAARLIGHR
;
A
#
# COMPACT_ATOMS: atom_id res chain seq x y z
N MET A 1 -8.79 -5.97 21.92
CA MET A 1 -10.14 -5.50 21.56
C MET A 1 -11.15 -6.62 21.80
N ARG A 2 -12.27 -6.34 22.49
CA ARG A 2 -13.41 -7.28 22.60
C ARG A 2 -14.38 -7.05 21.46
N LEU A 3 -14.85 -8.12 20.83
CA LEU A 3 -15.72 -8.00 19.66
C LEU A 3 -17.11 -7.46 20.03
N SER A 4 -17.60 -7.74 21.24
CA SER A 4 -18.82 -7.12 21.80
C SER A 4 -18.76 -5.59 21.92
N ARG A 5 -17.55 -5.02 21.95
CA ARG A 5 -17.27 -3.58 22.05
C ARG A 5 -16.70 -3.00 20.75
N TYR A 6 -16.72 -3.76 19.66
CA TYR A 6 -16.14 -3.39 18.39
C TYR A 6 -17.21 -3.34 17.31
N PHE A 7 -17.16 -2.32 16.45
CA PHE A 7 -18.10 -2.21 15.34
C PHE A 7 -17.57 -3.00 14.14
N LEU A 8 -18.16 -4.18 13.92
CA LEU A 8 -17.82 -5.10 12.84
C LEU A 8 -19.10 -5.65 12.16
N PRO A 9 -19.69 -4.89 11.22
CA PRO A 9 -20.96 -5.26 10.58
C PRO A 9 -20.74 -6.29 9.47
N ILE A 10 -20.59 -7.57 9.84
CA ILE A 10 -20.41 -8.67 8.88
C ILE A 10 -21.66 -8.85 7.99
N LEU A 11 -21.46 -8.96 6.68
CA LEU A 11 -22.53 -9.27 5.73
C LEU A 11 -22.55 -10.76 5.41
N ARG A 12 -23.74 -11.38 5.54
CA ARG A 12 -23.95 -12.79 5.19
C ARG A 12 -23.88 -13.03 3.69
N GLU A 13 -24.49 -12.12 2.93
CA GLU A 13 -24.57 -12.19 1.47
C GLU A 13 -23.54 -11.26 0.83
N THR A 14 -23.07 -11.69 -0.33
CA THR A 14 -22.21 -10.87 -1.18
C THR A 14 -23.03 -9.76 -1.84
N PRO A 15 -22.66 -8.49 -1.68
CA PRO A 15 -23.34 -7.40 -2.39
C PRO A 15 -23.23 -7.57 -3.90
N LYS A 16 -24.34 -7.41 -4.63
CA LYS A 16 -24.44 -7.71 -6.07
C LYS A 16 -23.60 -6.78 -6.94
N GLU A 17 -23.33 -5.58 -6.44
CA GLU A 17 -22.53 -4.53 -7.07
C GLU A 17 -21.03 -4.79 -7.02
N ALA A 18 -20.57 -5.78 -6.25
CA ALA A 18 -19.15 -6.07 -6.09
C ALA A 18 -18.69 -7.19 -7.05
N GLU A 19 -18.00 -6.78 -8.12
CA GLU A 19 -17.59 -7.68 -9.22
C GLU A 19 -16.37 -8.57 -8.89
N ILE A 20 -15.43 -8.06 -8.08
CA ILE A 20 -14.14 -8.71 -7.80
C ILE A 20 -14.03 -9.20 -6.35
N VAL A 21 -13.08 -10.08 -6.07
CA VAL A 21 -12.98 -10.76 -4.77
C VAL A 21 -12.69 -9.78 -3.64
N SER A 22 -11.70 -8.91 -3.80
CA SER A 22 -11.30 -7.92 -2.79
C SER A 22 -12.46 -7.00 -2.42
N HIS A 23 -13.15 -6.42 -3.39
CA HIS A 23 -14.31 -5.57 -3.12
C HIS A 23 -15.42 -6.33 -2.35
N ARG A 24 -15.73 -7.57 -2.76
CA ARG A 24 -16.70 -8.43 -2.08
C ARG A 24 -16.30 -8.71 -0.63
N LEU A 25 -15.04 -9.11 -0.42
CA LEU A 25 -14.54 -9.46 0.91
C LEU A 25 -14.44 -8.25 1.83
N MET A 26 -14.00 -7.09 1.34
CA MET A 26 -13.94 -5.87 2.14
C MET A 26 -15.32 -5.40 2.61
N LEU A 27 -16.35 -5.53 1.76
CA LEU A 27 -17.74 -5.26 2.17
C LEU A 27 -18.23 -6.31 3.16
N ARG A 28 -18.06 -7.60 2.88
CA ARG A 28 -18.53 -8.69 3.74
C ARG A 28 -17.86 -8.71 5.11
N ALA A 29 -16.57 -8.41 5.17
CA ALA A 29 -15.80 -8.33 6.40
C ALA A 29 -16.03 -7.02 7.19
N GLY A 30 -16.93 -6.13 6.71
CA GLY A 30 -17.23 -4.87 7.39
C GLY A 30 -16.02 -3.93 7.47
N MET A 31 -15.20 -3.89 6.41
CA MET A 31 -14.00 -3.03 6.33
C MET A 31 -14.29 -1.67 5.71
N ILE A 32 -15.20 -1.61 4.74
CA ILE A 32 -15.56 -0.38 4.03
C ILE A 32 -17.07 -0.30 3.84
N ARG A 33 -17.56 0.92 3.65
CA ARG A 33 -18.94 1.21 3.25
C ARG A 33 -18.94 2.27 2.17
N GLN A 34 -19.69 2.05 1.11
CA GLN A 34 -19.81 3.03 0.03
C GLN A 34 -20.77 4.15 0.43
N GLU A 35 -20.32 5.40 0.34
CA GLU A 35 -21.11 6.61 0.63
C GLU A 35 -21.55 7.33 -0.66
N SER A 36 -20.76 7.18 -1.73
CA SER A 36 -21.10 7.60 -3.10
C SER A 36 -20.35 6.77 -4.13
N ALA A 37 -20.61 6.93 -5.42
CA ALA A 37 -19.86 6.26 -6.48
C ALA A 37 -18.35 6.53 -6.31
N GLY A 38 -17.56 5.48 -6.04
CA GLY A 38 -16.12 5.61 -5.81
C GLY A 38 -15.71 6.38 -4.55
N ILE A 39 -16.57 6.53 -3.54
CA ILE A 39 -16.25 7.21 -2.27
C ILE A 39 -16.65 6.29 -1.12
N TYR A 40 -15.70 5.97 -0.25
CA TYR A 40 -15.85 4.93 0.76
C TYR A 40 -15.49 5.44 2.16
N ALA A 41 -16.35 5.15 3.13
CA ALA A 41 -16.01 5.22 4.54
C ALA A 41 -15.19 3.98 4.93
N TRP A 42 -14.10 4.20 5.66
CA TRP A 42 -13.27 3.15 6.24
C TRP A 42 -13.80 2.77 7.62
N LEU A 43 -14.35 1.57 7.73
CA LEU A 43 -14.86 1.02 9.00
C LEU A 43 -13.69 0.55 9.87
N PRO A 44 -13.87 0.33 11.19
CA PRO A 44 -12.77 0.12 12.11
C PRO A 44 -11.76 -0.97 11.71
N LEU A 45 -12.23 -2.10 11.18
CA LEU A 45 -11.35 -3.18 10.72
C LEU A 45 -10.51 -2.75 9.51
N GLY A 46 -11.14 -2.09 8.52
CA GLY A 46 -10.44 -1.58 7.34
C GLY A 46 -9.45 -0.47 7.68
N LEU A 47 -9.83 0.44 8.58
CA LEU A 47 -8.96 1.52 9.04
C LEU A 47 -7.73 0.99 9.77
N ARG A 48 -7.85 -0.08 10.57
CA ARG A 48 -6.69 -0.75 11.20
C ARG A 48 -5.68 -1.24 10.17
N VAL A 49 -6.15 -1.90 9.11
CA VAL A 49 -5.28 -2.38 8.02
C VAL A 49 -4.63 -1.19 7.29
N LEU A 50 -5.41 -0.15 6.97
CA LEU A 50 -4.90 1.06 6.33
C LEU A 50 -3.81 1.74 7.15
N ASN A 51 -3.95 1.78 8.47
CA ASN A 51 -2.92 2.33 9.35
C ASN A 51 -1.64 1.48 9.36
N LYS A 52 -1.74 0.14 9.34
CA LYS A 52 -0.55 -0.73 9.24
C LYS A 52 0.16 -0.59 7.90
N VAL A 53 -0.59 -0.51 6.79
CA VAL A 53 -0.04 -0.24 5.46
C VAL A 53 0.70 1.11 5.46
N ASN A 54 0.07 2.17 5.97
CA ASN A 54 0.69 3.50 6.05
C ASN A 54 1.94 3.52 6.95
N ALA A 55 1.97 2.74 8.02
CA ALA A 55 3.15 2.62 8.88
C ALA A 55 4.34 2.03 8.11
N ILE A 56 4.14 0.91 7.39
CA ILE A 56 5.19 0.29 6.57
C ILE A 56 5.68 1.25 5.49
N VAL A 57 4.78 1.90 4.77
CA VAL A 57 5.13 2.88 3.73
C VAL A 57 5.98 4.00 4.32
N ARG A 58 5.55 4.59 5.44
CA ARG A 58 6.28 5.67 6.14
C ARG A 58 7.67 5.23 6.60
N GLU A 59 7.78 4.04 7.18
CA GLU A 59 9.07 3.51 7.65
C GLU A 59 10.09 3.34 6.52
N GLU A 60 9.67 2.81 5.36
CA GLU A 60 10.59 2.63 4.23
C GLU A 60 10.92 3.95 3.51
N GLN A 61 9.98 4.90 3.44
CA GLN A 61 10.26 6.25 2.96
C GLN A 61 11.29 6.94 3.87
N ASN A 62 11.09 6.91 5.19
CA ASN A 62 12.02 7.52 6.14
C ASN A 62 13.40 6.84 6.10
N ARG A 63 13.45 5.51 5.96
CA ARG A 63 14.71 4.76 5.84
C ARG A 63 15.53 5.18 4.62
N SER A 64 14.86 5.54 3.53
CA SER A 64 15.52 6.04 2.32
C SER A 64 15.99 7.50 2.40
N GLY A 65 15.70 8.19 3.51
CA GLY A 65 16.05 9.60 3.73
C GLY A 65 14.98 10.60 3.27
N ALA A 66 13.82 10.15 2.79
CA ALA A 66 12.72 11.05 2.47
C ALA A 66 12.08 11.63 3.75
N VAL A 67 11.64 12.89 3.69
CA VAL A 67 11.12 13.64 4.85
C VAL A 67 9.63 13.87 4.70
N GLU A 68 8.86 13.50 5.73
CA GLU A 68 7.41 13.66 5.73
C GLU A 68 6.99 15.11 6.01
N LEU A 69 6.04 15.62 5.23
CA LEU A 69 5.25 16.82 5.46
C LEU A 69 3.77 16.54 5.18
N LEU A 70 2.89 17.54 5.26
CA LEU A 70 1.49 17.38 4.89
C LEU A 70 0.97 18.59 4.12
N MET A 71 0.66 18.38 2.84
CA MET A 71 0.04 19.39 1.99
C MET A 71 -1.50 19.35 2.12
N PRO A 72 -2.20 20.49 1.90
CA PRO A 72 -3.65 20.54 1.89
C PRO A 72 -4.27 19.76 0.72
N THR A 73 -5.51 19.32 0.89
CA THR A 73 -6.31 18.67 -0.17
C THR A 73 -6.83 19.68 -1.20
N ILE A 74 -7.08 20.92 -0.79
CA ILE A 74 -7.55 22.00 -1.67
C ILE A 74 -6.36 22.82 -2.16
N GLN A 75 -6.28 23.05 -3.46
CA GLN A 75 -5.19 23.80 -4.11
C GLN A 75 -5.74 24.98 -4.92
N SER A 76 -4.93 26.03 -5.07
CA SER A 76 -5.26 27.17 -5.94
C SER A 76 -5.21 26.77 -7.41
N ALA A 77 -6.20 27.20 -8.21
CA ALA A 77 -6.15 27.02 -9.66
C ALA A 77 -4.98 27.80 -10.30
N ASP A 78 -4.58 28.94 -9.75
CA ASP A 78 -3.49 29.77 -10.28
C ASP A 78 -2.16 29.01 -10.31
N LEU A 79 -1.92 28.21 -9.27
CA LEU A 79 -0.74 27.37 -9.17
C LEU A 79 -0.67 26.34 -10.31
N TRP A 80 -1.81 25.77 -10.71
CA TRP A 80 -1.92 24.83 -11.83
C TRP A 80 -1.88 25.50 -13.19
N ARG A 81 -2.15 26.81 -13.26
CA ARG A 81 -1.96 27.60 -14.47
C ARG A 81 -0.48 27.88 -14.72
N GLU A 82 0.33 28.07 -13.68
CA GLU A 82 1.78 28.23 -13.82
C GLU A 82 2.43 27.02 -14.53
N SER A 83 2.02 25.79 -14.20
CA SER A 83 2.51 24.57 -14.87
C SER A 83 1.83 24.28 -16.22
N GLY A 84 0.79 25.04 -16.58
CA GLY A 84 -0.06 24.79 -17.73
C GLY A 84 -0.98 23.57 -17.61
N ARG A 85 -1.07 22.94 -16.43
CA ARG A 85 -1.86 21.70 -16.24
C ARG A 85 -3.33 21.92 -15.91
N TYR A 86 -3.74 23.13 -15.50
CA TYR A 86 -5.13 23.38 -15.10
C TYR A 86 -6.16 22.92 -16.14
N ASP A 87 -5.96 23.25 -17.42
CA ASP A 87 -6.84 22.81 -18.51
C ASP A 87 -6.41 21.49 -19.16
N ALA A 88 -5.10 21.18 -19.16
CA ALA A 88 -4.59 19.96 -19.75
C ALA A 88 -4.96 18.69 -18.96
N TYR A 89 -5.26 18.79 -17.66
CA TYR A 89 -5.65 17.64 -16.84
C TYR A 89 -7.02 17.06 -17.24
N GLY A 90 -7.90 17.87 -17.84
CA GLY A 90 -9.20 17.43 -18.31
C GLY A 90 -10.23 17.19 -17.19
N LYS A 91 -11.22 16.34 -17.49
CA LYS A 91 -12.44 16.19 -16.68
C LYS A 91 -12.25 15.42 -15.37
N GLU A 92 -11.14 14.73 -15.20
CA GLU A 92 -10.83 14.04 -13.94
C GLU A 92 -10.46 15.00 -12.80
N MET A 93 -10.18 16.27 -13.11
CA MET A 93 -9.91 17.31 -12.11
C MET A 93 -11.21 17.83 -11.50
N LEU A 94 -11.39 17.61 -10.19
CA LEU A 94 -12.51 18.19 -9.44
C LEU A 94 -12.23 19.67 -9.13
N ARG A 95 -12.76 20.56 -9.97
CA ARG A 95 -12.70 22.02 -9.78
C ARG A 95 -13.76 22.49 -8.78
N ILE A 96 -13.38 23.46 -7.95
CA ILE A 96 -14.19 24.00 -6.85
C ILE A 96 -14.11 25.54 -6.93
N GLN A 97 -15.21 26.21 -6.60
CA GLN A 97 -15.22 27.66 -6.45
C GLN A 97 -15.65 28.02 -5.01
N ASP A 98 -14.90 28.90 -4.35
CA ASP A 98 -15.29 29.37 -3.01
C ASP A 98 -16.36 30.46 -3.06
N ARG A 99 -16.80 30.92 -1.88
CA ARG A 99 -17.81 31.99 -1.73
C ARG A 99 -17.36 33.37 -2.23
N HIS A 100 -16.08 33.54 -2.52
CA HIS A 100 -15.48 34.75 -3.07
C HIS A 100 -15.09 34.57 -4.54
N GLU A 101 -15.66 33.55 -5.18
CA GLU A 101 -15.47 33.24 -6.59
C GLU A 101 -14.03 32.80 -6.95
N ARG A 102 -13.20 32.46 -5.95
CA ARG A 102 -11.84 31.97 -6.18
C ARG A 102 -11.87 30.55 -6.71
N GLU A 103 -11.15 30.32 -7.80
CA GLU A 103 -11.01 29.00 -8.41
C GLU A 103 -9.98 28.16 -7.65
N MET A 104 -10.41 26.98 -7.26
CA MET A 104 -9.63 25.98 -6.55
C MET A 104 -9.90 24.61 -7.14
N LEU A 105 -9.22 23.60 -6.63
CA LEU A 105 -9.47 22.21 -6.99
C LEU A 105 -9.13 21.30 -5.82
N PHE A 106 -9.76 20.13 -5.79
CA PHE A 106 -9.29 19.03 -4.93
C PHE A 106 -8.11 18.37 -5.64
N GLY A 107 -6.95 18.37 -5.00
CA GLY A 107 -5.68 17.90 -5.57
C GLY A 107 -5.74 16.43 -6.02
N PRO A 108 -5.57 16.13 -7.32
CA PRO A 108 -5.40 14.75 -7.79
C PRO A 108 -3.94 14.25 -7.65
N THR A 109 -3.00 15.19 -7.44
CA THR A 109 -1.56 15.05 -7.20
C THR A 109 -1.01 16.42 -6.72
N ASN A 110 0.29 16.54 -6.45
CA ASN A 110 0.89 17.69 -5.77
C ASN A 110 2.20 18.22 -6.40
N GLU A 111 2.54 17.91 -7.67
CA GLU A 111 3.80 18.40 -8.27
C GLU A 111 3.96 19.93 -8.21
N GLU A 112 2.91 20.69 -8.49
CA GLU A 112 2.96 22.16 -8.46
C GLU A 112 3.11 22.69 -7.03
N MET A 113 2.37 22.11 -6.09
CA MET A 113 2.38 22.55 -4.69
C MET A 113 3.72 22.30 -4.01
N ILE A 114 4.32 21.14 -4.25
CA ILE A 114 5.63 20.86 -3.67
C ILE A 114 6.73 21.70 -4.34
N THR A 115 6.58 22.02 -5.63
CA THR A 115 7.49 22.94 -6.34
C THR A 115 7.39 24.36 -5.77
N GLU A 116 6.18 24.83 -5.45
CA GLU A 116 5.94 26.11 -4.79
C GLU A 116 6.62 26.17 -3.41
N ILE A 117 6.44 25.13 -2.59
CA ILE A 117 7.08 25.04 -1.28
C ILE A 117 8.60 25.05 -1.44
N PHE A 118 9.14 24.21 -2.33
CA PHE A 118 10.56 24.13 -2.58
C PHE A 118 11.14 25.48 -2.99
N ARG A 119 10.56 26.13 -4.01
CA ARG A 119 11.01 27.44 -4.50
C ARG A 119 10.76 28.55 -3.49
N GLY A 120 10.02 28.32 -2.40
CA GLY A 120 9.87 29.27 -1.30
C GLY A 120 11.12 29.36 -0.42
N TYR A 121 11.82 28.25 -0.21
CA TYR A 121 12.83 28.12 0.85
C TYR A 121 14.21 27.67 0.38
N VAL A 122 14.31 26.88 -0.69
CA VAL A 122 15.58 26.30 -1.15
C VAL A 122 16.23 27.21 -2.19
N ARG A 123 17.51 27.55 -1.97
CA ARG A 123 18.25 28.52 -2.81
C ARG A 123 19.63 28.05 -3.24
N SER A 124 20.19 27.01 -2.62
CA SER A 124 21.56 26.57 -2.87
C SER A 124 21.62 25.07 -3.16
N TYR A 125 22.54 24.66 -4.03
CA TYR A 125 22.85 23.25 -4.26
C TYR A 125 23.23 22.48 -2.98
N LYS A 126 23.66 23.18 -1.91
CA LYS A 126 24.02 22.58 -0.63
C LYS A 126 22.83 21.98 0.13
N ASP A 127 21.62 22.39 -0.21
CA ASP A 127 20.38 21.86 0.35
C ASP A 127 19.87 20.64 -0.43
N LEU A 128 20.59 20.22 -1.49
CA LEU A 128 20.26 19.09 -2.35
C LEU A 128 21.24 17.92 -2.10
N PRO A 129 20.80 16.66 -2.30
CA PRO A 129 19.47 16.24 -2.73
C PRO A 129 18.41 16.39 -1.62
N LEU A 130 17.16 16.63 -2.01
CA LEU A 130 16.02 16.72 -1.08
C LEU A 130 14.87 15.85 -1.58
N ASN A 131 14.26 15.06 -0.70
CA ASN A 131 13.07 14.27 -1.03
C ASN A 131 12.00 14.49 0.04
N LEU A 132 10.87 15.08 -0.36
CA LEU A 132 9.75 15.41 0.51
C LEU A 132 8.55 14.55 0.15
N TYR A 133 7.81 14.04 1.13
CA TYR A 133 6.62 13.24 0.87
C TYR A 133 5.48 13.52 1.84
N HIS A 134 4.28 13.12 1.46
CA HIS A 134 3.14 13.06 2.38
C HIS A 134 2.29 11.82 2.12
N ILE A 135 1.40 11.50 3.07
CA ILE A 135 0.34 10.51 2.91
C ILE A 135 -0.98 11.24 3.06
N GLN A 136 -1.65 11.54 1.95
CA GLN A 136 -2.80 12.45 1.91
C GLN A 136 -3.86 11.98 0.92
N TRP A 137 -5.12 12.30 1.23
CA TRP A 137 -6.26 12.04 0.36
C TRP A 137 -6.15 12.82 -0.95
N LYS A 138 -6.51 12.14 -2.03
CA LYS A 138 -6.56 12.67 -3.40
C LYS A 138 -7.96 12.46 -3.96
N PHE A 139 -8.31 13.28 -4.95
CA PHE A 139 -9.54 13.10 -5.69
C PHE A 139 -9.28 13.11 -7.19
N ARG A 140 -9.76 12.09 -7.90
CA ARG A 140 -9.86 12.05 -9.36
C ARG A 140 -11.30 11.71 -9.72
N ASP A 141 -11.97 12.53 -10.51
CA ASP A 141 -13.37 12.31 -10.91
C ASP A 141 -13.45 11.24 -12.02
N GLU A 142 -13.04 10.02 -11.65
CA GLU A 142 -13.03 8.84 -12.51
C GLU A 142 -14.42 8.65 -13.14
N VAL A 143 -14.44 8.54 -14.47
CA VAL A 143 -15.67 8.47 -15.27
C VAL A 143 -16.50 7.24 -14.90
N ARG A 144 -15.83 6.13 -14.57
CA ARG A 144 -16.49 4.88 -14.16
C ARG A 144 -15.78 4.26 -12.95
N PRO A 145 -16.05 4.74 -11.73
CA PRO A 145 -15.45 4.17 -10.54
C PRO A 145 -15.97 2.74 -10.36
N ARG A 146 -15.05 1.80 -10.14
CA ARG A 146 -15.33 0.37 -10.10
C ARG A 146 -14.36 -0.33 -9.17
N PHE A 147 -14.59 -1.62 -8.90
CA PHE A 147 -13.64 -2.46 -8.17
C PHE A 147 -13.32 -1.98 -6.75
N GLY A 148 -14.29 -1.33 -6.08
CA GLY A 148 -14.13 -0.87 -4.71
C GLY A 148 -13.06 0.22 -4.59
N VAL A 149 -12.11 0.00 -3.68
CA VAL A 149 -10.99 0.93 -3.41
C VAL A 149 -9.86 0.85 -4.45
N MET A 150 -9.93 -0.05 -5.43
CA MET A 150 -8.89 -0.12 -6.48
C MET A 150 -9.00 1.02 -7.50
N ARG A 151 -10.23 1.36 -7.88
CA ARG A 151 -10.53 2.43 -8.84
C ARG A 151 -11.67 3.30 -8.32
N SER A 152 -11.37 4.00 -7.22
CA SER A 152 -12.25 4.96 -6.55
C SER A 152 -11.98 6.39 -7.03
N ARG A 153 -12.83 7.33 -6.63
CA ARG A 153 -12.64 8.77 -6.91
C ARG A 153 -11.84 9.44 -5.81
N GLU A 154 -12.21 9.17 -4.55
CA GLU A 154 -11.41 9.57 -3.39
C GLU A 154 -10.55 8.39 -2.95
N PHE A 155 -9.24 8.62 -2.81
CA PHE A 155 -8.27 7.58 -2.46
C PHE A 155 -7.09 8.16 -1.69
N LEU A 156 -6.42 7.31 -0.90
CA LEU A 156 -5.24 7.70 -0.15
C LEU A 156 -4.00 7.39 -0.98
N MET A 157 -3.09 8.37 -1.07
CA MET A 157 -1.84 8.24 -1.79
C MET A 157 -0.68 8.69 -0.90
N LYS A 158 0.40 7.92 -0.94
CA LYS A 158 1.72 8.41 -0.59
C LYS A 158 2.38 8.90 -1.86
N ASP A 159 2.62 10.18 -1.95
CA ASP A 159 3.32 10.84 -3.04
C ASP A 159 4.55 11.56 -2.48
N ALA A 160 5.71 11.22 -3.04
CA ALA A 160 7.02 11.76 -2.70
C ALA A 160 7.61 12.47 -3.91
N TYR A 161 8.47 13.46 -3.65
CA TYR A 161 9.02 14.36 -4.66
C TYR A 161 10.48 14.66 -4.36
N SER A 162 11.36 14.30 -5.28
CA SER A 162 12.79 14.60 -5.19
C SER A 162 13.15 15.88 -5.94
N PHE A 163 14.19 16.55 -5.45
CA PHE A 163 14.80 17.72 -6.03
C PHE A 163 16.31 17.52 -6.02
N ASP A 164 16.92 17.65 -7.19
CA ASP A 164 18.31 17.35 -7.44
C ASP A 164 18.93 18.43 -8.32
N LEU A 165 20.24 18.66 -8.17
CA LEU A 165 20.96 19.69 -8.92
C LEU A 165 21.03 19.38 -10.42
N ASP A 166 21.16 18.10 -10.75
CA ASP A 166 21.32 17.59 -12.10
C ASP A 166 20.69 16.20 -12.26
N GLN A 167 20.73 15.69 -13.49
CA GLN A 167 20.18 14.38 -13.82
C GLN A 167 20.88 13.23 -13.07
N ALA A 168 22.18 13.33 -12.77
CA ALA A 168 22.90 12.27 -12.08
C ALA A 168 22.43 12.14 -10.63
N GLY A 169 22.23 13.26 -9.93
CA GLY A 169 21.58 13.30 -8.62
C GLY A 169 20.16 12.71 -8.68
N ALA A 170 19.37 13.11 -9.67
CA ALA A 170 17.99 12.65 -9.82
C ALA A 170 17.90 11.12 -10.06
N VAL A 171 18.86 10.53 -10.79
CA VAL A 171 18.96 9.07 -10.95
C VAL A 171 19.23 8.38 -9.61
N HIS A 172 20.10 8.94 -8.77
CA HIS A 172 20.32 8.39 -7.44
C HIS A 172 19.06 8.48 -6.56
N SER A 173 18.37 9.64 -6.53
CA SER A 173 17.08 9.81 -5.86
C SER A 173 16.02 8.82 -6.36
N TYR A 174 15.99 8.57 -7.67
CA TYR A 174 15.13 7.56 -8.29
C TYR A 174 15.46 6.15 -7.79
N ASN A 175 16.74 5.77 -7.75
CA ASN A 175 17.18 4.46 -7.28
C ASN A 175 16.87 4.25 -5.79
N LYS A 176 16.99 5.29 -4.95
CA LYS A 176 16.55 5.25 -3.54
C LYS A 176 15.08 4.84 -3.45
N MET A 177 14.22 5.45 -4.26
CA MET A 177 12.79 5.15 -4.27
C MET A 177 12.48 3.77 -4.84
N PHE A 178 13.19 3.36 -5.91
CA PHE A 178 13.06 2.02 -6.48
C PHE A 178 13.29 0.94 -5.41
N VAL A 179 14.39 1.04 -4.67
CA VAL A 179 14.75 0.09 -3.61
C VAL A 179 13.80 0.17 -2.42
N ALA A 180 13.39 1.37 -2.01
CA ALA A 180 12.38 1.54 -0.95
C ALA A 180 11.04 0.87 -1.33
N TYR A 181 10.65 0.92 -2.60
CA TYR A 181 9.41 0.32 -3.09
C TYR A 181 9.48 -1.21 -3.09
N LEU A 182 10.56 -1.80 -3.59
CA LEU A 182 10.79 -3.25 -3.51
C LEU A 182 10.61 -3.76 -2.07
N ARG A 183 11.23 -3.06 -1.12
CA ARG A 183 11.13 -3.38 0.31
C ARG A 183 9.72 -3.17 0.86
N THR A 184 9.07 -2.07 0.50
CA THR A 184 7.70 -1.73 0.96
C THR A 184 6.71 -2.83 0.61
N PHE A 185 6.68 -3.26 -0.65
CA PHE A 185 5.74 -4.29 -1.08
C PHE A 185 6.08 -5.67 -0.51
N ALA A 186 7.38 -6.01 -0.44
CA ALA A 186 7.82 -7.27 0.16
C ALA A 186 7.44 -7.39 1.65
N ARG A 187 7.55 -6.29 2.42
CA ARG A 187 7.10 -6.23 3.83
C ARG A 187 5.60 -6.44 4.00
N MET A 188 4.81 -6.19 2.95
CA MET A 188 3.37 -6.46 2.91
C MET A 188 3.05 -7.86 2.35
N GLY A 189 4.05 -8.72 2.16
CA GLY A 189 3.87 -10.07 1.60
C GLY A 189 3.55 -10.08 0.10
N LEU A 190 3.83 -8.98 -0.61
CA LEU A 190 3.54 -8.84 -2.04
C LEU A 190 4.81 -8.98 -2.88
N LYS A 191 4.68 -9.65 -4.02
CA LYS A 191 5.71 -9.71 -5.06
C LYS A 191 5.36 -8.72 -6.16
N ALA A 192 5.72 -7.45 -5.95
CA ALA A 192 5.52 -6.41 -6.94
C ALA A 192 6.72 -6.36 -7.91
N ILE A 193 6.45 -6.56 -9.20
CA ILE A 193 7.48 -6.56 -10.25
C ILE A 193 7.60 -5.14 -10.81
N PRO A 194 8.79 -4.53 -10.82
CA PRO A 194 9.01 -3.27 -11.52
C PRO A 194 8.96 -3.52 -13.03
N MET A 195 8.04 -2.83 -13.72
CA MET A 195 7.86 -2.93 -15.16
C MET A 195 8.09 -1.58 -15.80
N ARG A 196 8.75 -1.56 -16.96
CA ARG A 196 8.92 -0.30 -17.70
C ARG A 196 7.54 0.24 -18.08
N ALA A 197 7.33 1.52 -17.81
CA ALA A 197 6.12 2.25 -18.11
C ALA A 197 6.42 3.43 -19.04
N ASP A 198 5.38 4.06 -19.58
CA ASP A 198 5.56 5.25 -20.43
C ASP A 198 6.29 6.35 -19.65
N THR A 199 7.27 6.97 -20.31
CA THR A 199 8.03 8.11 -19.79
C THR A 199 7.36 9.46 -20.14
N GLY A 200 6.28 9.44 -20.92
CA GLY A 200 5.68 10.63 -21.46
C GLY A 200 6.66 11.43 -22.32
N PRO A 201 6.45 12.76 -22.46
CA PRO A 201 7.22 13.60 -23.39
C PRO A 201 8.72 13.73 -23.10
N ILE A 202 9.17 13.31 -21.92
CA ILE A 202 10.55 13.49 -21.45
C ILE A 202 11.47 12.42 -22.05
N GLY A 203 10.91 11.27 -22.42
CA GLY A 203 11.67 10.14 -22.96
C GLY A 203 12.58 9.48 -21.92
N GLY A 204 13.39 8.52 -22.38
CA GLY A 204 14.33 7.77 -21.53
C GLY A 204 13.74 6.48 -20.96
N ASN A 205 14.23 6.08 -19.79
CA ASN A 205 13.94 4.78 -19.16
C ASN A 205 13.66 4.88 -17.64
N LEU A 206 13.39 6.08 -17.13
CA LEU A 206 13.18 6.36 -15.70
C LEU A 206 11.69 6.48 -15.36
N SER A 207 10.92 5.47 -15.76
CA SER A 207 9.50 5.29 -15.42
C SER A 207 9.24 3.81 -15.17
N HIS A 208 8.88 3.45 -13.94
CA HIS A 208 8.58 2.06 -13.58
C HIS A 208 7.31 1.96 -12.75
N GLU A 209 6.38 1.16 -13.23
CA GLU A 209 5.20 0.72 -12.47
C GLU A 209 5.54 -0.54 -11.70
N PHE A 210 5.16 -0.58 -10.42
CA PHE A 210 5.28 -1.75 -9.57
C PHE A 210 3.95 -2.49 -9.59
N ILE A 211 3.97 -3.67 -10.22
CA ILE A 211 2.74 -4.42 -10.53
C ILE A 211 2.72 -5.74 -9.80
N ILE A 212 1.60 -6.02 -9.13
CA ILE A 212 1.31 -7.32 -8.52
C ILE A 212 0.51 -8.14 -9.53
N LEU A 213 0.97 -9.35 -9.81
CA LEU A 213 0.26 -10.26 -10.72
C LEU A 213 -1.05 -10.72 -10.08
N ALA A 214 -2.17 -10.45 -10.75
CA ALA A 214 -3.51 -10.81 -10.31
C ALA A 214 -4.42 -10.95 -11.53
N SER A 215 -5.21 -12.02 -11.60
CA SER A 215 -6.11 -12.28 -12.75
C SER A 215 -7.17 -11.19 -12.95
N THR A 216 -7.50 -10.43 -11.90
CA THR A 216 -8.43 -9.30 -11.87
C THR A 216 -7.77 -7.94 -12.15
N GLY A 217 -6.45 -7.90 -12.34
CA GLY A 217 -5.69 -6.67 -12.56
C GLY A 217 -6.10 -5.92 -13.81
N GLU A 218 -6.04 -4.58 -13.79
CA GLU A 218 -6.46 -3.78 -14.95
C GLU A 218 -5.44 -3.81 -16.09
N SER A 219 -4.14 -3.93 -15.78
CA SER A 219 -3.05 -3.88 -16.74
C SER A 219 -2.70 -5.28 -17.27
N GLU A 220 -2.58 -5.43 -18.59
CA GLU A 220 -1.96 -6.60 -19.20
C GLU A 220 -0.43 -6.44 -19.14
N VAL A 221 0.28 -7.50 -18.73
CA VAL A 221 1.71 -7.44 -18.47
C VAL A 221 2.45 -8.65 -19.04
N PHE A 222 3.70 -8.40 -19.43
CA PHE A 222 4.60 -9.38 -20.03
C PHE A 222 5.94 -9.30 -19.30
N CYS A 223 6.35 -10.40 -18.67
CA CYS A 223 7.60 -10.40 -17.90
C CYS A 223 8.27 -11.76 -17.82
N HIS A 224 9.52 -11.75 -17.35
CA HIS A 224 10.31 -12.92 -17.05
C HIS A 224 9.95 -13.48 -15.66
N ALA A 225 9.65 -14.77 -15.58
CA ALA A 225 9.21 -15.43 -14.34
C ALA A 225 10.21 -15.32 -13.17
N ASP A 226 11.51 -15.22 -13.46
CA ASP A 226 12.56 -15.15 -12.43
C ASP A 226 12.51 -13.89 -11.54
N TYR A 227 11.81 -12.83 -11.96
CA TYR A 227 11.55 -11.69 -11.07
C TYR A 227 10.85 -12.09 -9.77
N LEU A 228 10.04 -13.15 -9.78
CA LEU A 228 9.36 -13.66 -8.59
C LEU A 228 10.32 -14.30 -7.56
N ASN A 229 11.57 -14.54 -7.95
CA ASN A 229 12.60 -15.21 -7.14
C ASN A 229 13.78 -14.29 -6.81
N PHE A 230 13.74 -13.02 -7.21
CA PHE A 230 14.81 -12.08 -6.89
C PHE A 230 14.79 -11.70 -5.41
N ASP A 231 15.99 -11.67 -4.81
CA ASP A 231 16.15 -11.24 -3.43
C ASP A 231 15.80 -9.76 -3.27
N ILE A 232 15.02 -9.48 -2.24
CA ILE A 232 14.66 -8.12 -1.84
C ILE A 232 15.83 -7.51 -1.07
N PRO A 233 16.20 -6.24 -1.31
CA PRO A 233 17.26 -5.56 -0.57
C PRO A 233 17.04 -5.58 0.95
N ALA A 234 18.12 -5.81 1.71
CA ALA A 234 18.09 -6.01 3.15
C ALA A 234 17.71 -4.73 3.94
N VAL A 235 17.31 -4.88 5.20
CA VAL A 235 16.83 -3.77 6.05
C VAL A 235 17.90 -2.73 6.39
N ASP A 236 19.15 -3.16 6.32
CA ASP A 236 20.38 -2.40 6.51
C ASP A 236 21.00 -1.92 5.18
N THR A 237 20.23 -1.93 4.08
CA THR A 237 20.67 -1.34 2.80
C THR A 237 21.12 0.10 3.04
N ASP A 238 22.36 0.41 2.64
CA ASP A 238 22.90 1.76 2.63
C ASP A 238 22.31 2.54 1.45
N PHE A 239 21.45 3.50 1.75
CA PHE A 239 20.81 4.32 0.72
C PHE A 239 21.74 5.41 0.16
N ASP A 240 22.92 5.64 0.74
CA ASP A 240 23.90 6.60 0.24
C ASP A 240 25.00 5.94 -0.62
N ASP A 241 25.01 4.60 -0.72
CA ASP A 241 25.85 3.83 -1.65
C ASP A 241 25.33 3.95 -3.09
N VAL A 242 25.74 5.00 -3.81
CA VAL A 242 25.31 5.27 -5.19
C VAL A 242 25.57 4.07 -6.13
N PRO A 243 26.79 3.48 -6.20
CA PRO A 243 27.03 2.31 -7.03
C PRO A 243 26.23 1.08 -6.61
N GLY A 244 26.07 0.82 -5.30
CA GLY A 244 25.31 -0.32 -4.79
C GLY A 244 23.83 -0.26 -5.15
N LEU A 245 23.20 0.92 -5.01
CA LEU A 245 21.81 1.12 -5.44
C LEU A 245 21.67 0.98 -6.96
N GLN A 246 22.60 1.51 -7.75
CA GLN A 246 22.59 1.34 -9.21
C GLN A 246 22.68 -0.15 -9.59
N SER A 247 23.59 -0.91 -8.98
CA SER A 247 23.71 -2.35 -9.23
C SER A 247 22.43 -3.12 -8.89
N THR A 248 21.73 -2.70 -7.83
CA THR A 248 20.43 -3.27 -7.46
C THR A 248 19.38 -3.01 -8.54
N VAL A 249 19.26 -1.76 -9.01
CA VAL A 249 18.31 -1.39 -10.08
C VAL A 249 18.66 -2.08 -11.39
N ASP A 250 19.94 -2.16 -11.76
CA ASP A 250 20.40 -2.89 -12.95
C ASP A 250 20.01 -4.36 -12.88
N LYS A 251 20.17 -5.02 -11.72
CA LYS A 251 19.68 -6.39 -11.51
C LYS A 251 18.18 -6.46 -11.73
N TRP A 252 17.41 -5.62 -11.05
CA TRP A 252 15.94 -5.59 -11.10
C TRP A 252 15.35 -5.07 -12.42
N THR A 253 16.18 -4.68 -13.38
CA THR A 253 15.76 -4.29 -14.74
C THR A 253 16.47 -5.08 -15.85
N SER A 254 17.30 -6.07 -15.47
CA SER A 254 18.10 -6.89 -16.40
C SER A 254 17.28 -7.86 -17.24
N LEU A 255 16.09 -8.25 -16.77
CA LEU A 255 15.20 -9.17 -17.46
C LEU A 255 14.01 -8.41 -18.09
N TYR A 256 13.38 -9.01 -19.09
CA TYR A 256 12.22 -8.41 -19.75
C TYR A 256 11.04 -8.26 -18.77
N ALA A 257 10.51 -7.05 -18.61
CA ALA A 257 9.27 -6.75 -17.92
C ALA A 257 8.68 -5.43 -18.44
N ALA A 258 7.47 -5.50 -18.99
CA ALA A 258 6.78 -4.35 -19.58
C ALA A 258 5.27 -4.45 -19.39
N THR A 259 4.63 -3.29 -19.26
CA THR A 259 3.18 -3.14 -19.43
C THR A 259 2.83 -3.28 -20.91
N SER A 260 1.55 -3.52 -21.22
CA SER A 260 1.07 -3.62 -22.60
C SER A 260 1.41 -2.41 -23.47
N GLU A 261 1.49 -1.21 -22.87
CA GLU A 261 1.84 0.04 -23.57
C GLU A 261 3.30 0.06 -24.05
N MET A 262 4.20 -0.58 -23.30
CA MET A 262 5.63 -0.65 -23.59
C MET A 262 6.06 -2.03 -24.11
N HIS A 263 5.09 -2.87 -24.49
CA HIS A 263 5.37 -4.24 -24.91
C HIS A 263 6.05 -4.30 -26.28
N ASP A 264 7.29 -4.77 -26.30
CA ASP A 264 8.00 -5.19 -27.51
C ASP A 264 7.85 -6.71 -27.68
N ALA A 265 7.10 -7.13 -28.69
CA ALA A 265 6.83 -8.53 -29.00
C ALA A 265 8.10 -9.32 -29.37
N ALA A 266 9.04 -8.72 -30.10
CA ALA A 266 10.26 -9.41 -30.52
C ALA A 266 11.21 -9.64 -29.33
N ALA A 267 11.33 -8.63 -28.46
CA ALA A 267 12.12 -8.75 -27.23
C ALA A 267 11.49 -9.74 -26.23
N PHE A 268 10.16 -9.76 -26.11
CA PHE A 268 9.47 -10.78 -25.32
C PHE A 268 9.64 -12.16 -25.94
N ASP A 269 9.64 -12.26 -27.27
CA ASP A 269 9.76 -13.54 -27.95
C ASP A 269 11.11 -14.24 -27.76
N ALA A 270 12.16 -13.45 -27.50
CA ALA A 270 13.49 -13.92 -27.17
C ALA A 270 13.61 -14.49 -25.73
N VAL A 271 12.63 -14.28 -24.86
CA VAL A 271 12.62 -14.88 -23.51
C VAL A 271 12.42 -16.40 -23.63
N PRO A 272 13.14 -17.25 -22.87
CA PRO A 272 12.93 -18.70 -22.88
C PRO A 272 11.48 -19.08 -22.56
N GLY A 273 10.92 -20.07 -23.28
CA GLY A 273 9.48 -20.38 -23.22
C GLY A 273 8.96 -20.69 -21.82
N GLU A 274 9.74 -21.40 -21.01
CA GLU A 274 9.45 -21.73 -19.61
C GLU A 274 9.59 -20.55 -18.64
N LYS A 275 10.19 -19.43 -19.10
CA LYS A 275 10.36 -18.20 -18.35
C LYS A 275 9.43 -17.08 -18.82
N LYS A 276 8.75 -17.23 -19.96
CA LYS A 276 7.74 -16.27 -20.44
C LYS A 276 6.53 -16.29 -19.53
N MET A 277 6.13 -15.13 -19.04
CA MET A 277 4.90 -14.95 -18.29
C MET A 277 4.10 -13.81 -18.88
N SER A 278 2.87 -14.11 -19.28
CA SER A 278 1.83 -13.12 -19.61
C SER A 278 0.72 -13.24 -18.58
N ALA A 279 0.32 -12.12 -18.00
CA ALA A 279 -0.66 -12.08 -16.93
C ALA A 279 -1.40 -10.74 -16.95
N ARG A 280 -2.38 -10.62 -16.04
CA ARG A 280 -2.92 -9.32 -15.64
C ARG A 280 -2.29 -8.91 -14.31
N GLY A 281 -2.26 -7.60 -14.04
CA GLY A 281 -1.68 -7.09 -12.82
C GLY A 281 -2.31 -5.80 -12.32
N ILE A 282 -2.11 -5.56 -11.03
CA ILE A 282 -2.58 -4.37 -10.31
C ILE A 282 -1.37 -3.47 -10.07
N GLU A 283 -1.38 -2.28 -10.65
CA GLU A 283 -0.40 -1.23 -10.39
C GLU A 283 -0.61 -0.69 -8.97
N VAL A 284 0.38 -0.88 -8.11
CA VAL A 284 0.35 -0.47 -6.69
C VAL A 284 1.30 0.68 -6.35
N GLY A 285 2.18 1.02 -7.28
CA GLY A 285 3.00 2.22 -7.20
C GLY A 285 3.67 2.53 -8.53
N HIS A 286 4.06 3.79 -8.68
CA HIS A 286 4.72 4.30 -9.88
C HIS A 286 5.82 5.26 -9.44
N ILE A 287 6.99 5.11 -10.04
CA ILE A 287 8.12 6.04 -9.89
C ILE A 287 8.46 6.65 -11.24
N PHE A 288 8.64 7.97 -11.26
CA PHE A 288 8.81 8.73 -12.49
C PHE A 288 9.81 9.88 -12.31
N TYR A 289 10.82 9.96 -13.19
CA TYR A 289 11.69 11.12 -13.30
C TYR A 289 11.17 12.06 -14.38
N PHE A 290 11.09 13.36 -14.08
CA PHE A 290 10.58 14.35 -15.02
C PHE A 290 11.44 15.60 -15.21
N GLY A 291 12.72 15.53 -14.87
CA GLY A 291 13.68 16.59 -15.15
C GLY A 291 13.18 17.95 -14.67
N THR A 292 13.14 18.94 -15.56
CA THR A 292 12.78 20.32 -15.24
C THR A 292 11.33 20.69 -15.53
N LYS A 293 10.44 19.69 -15.76
CA LYS A 293 9.05 19.90 -16.22
C LYS A 293 8.25 20.90 -15.40
N TYR A 294 8.48 20.97 -14.09
CA TYR A 294 7.80 21.91 -13.19
C TYR A 294 8.73 23.05 -12.75
N SER A 295 10.02 22.77 -12.55
CA SER A 295 10.96 23.77 -12.08
C SER A 295 11.19 24.89 -13.09
N GLU A 296 11.24 24.59 -14.39
CA GLU A 296 11.41 25.60 -15.44
C GLU A 296 10.21 26.57 -15.52
N PRO A 297 8.95 26.12 -15.73
CA PRO A 297 7.82 27.03 -15.82
C PRO A 297 7.49 27.75 -14.50
N MET A 298 7.84 27.16 -13.36
CA MET A 298 7.57 27.75 -12.03
C MET A 298 8.80 28.47 -11.44
N GLY A 299 9.91 28.57 -12.15
CA GLY A 299 11.13 29.25 -11.67
C GLY A 299 11.72 28.66 -10.39
N ALA A 300 11.66 27.34 -10.20
CA ALA A 300 12.27 26.67 -9.07
C ALA A 300 13.77 26.44 -9.33
N ARG A 301 14.58 27.44 -8.96
CA ARG A 301 16.02 27.48 -9.22
C ARG A 301 16.85 27.45 -7.95
N VAL A 302 18.06 26.90 -8.09
CA VAL A 302 19.10 26.94 -7.05
C VAL A 302 20.41 27.46 -7.62
N MET A 303 21.20 28.10 -6.77
CA MET A 303 22.59 28.46 -7.06
C MET A 303 23.46 27.19 -7.06
N GLY A 304 24.11 26.90 -8.19
CA GLY A 304 25.05 25.79 -8.36
C GLY A 304 26.43 26.03 -7.71
N PRO A 305 27.29 24.99 -7.66
CA PRO A 305 28.65 25.11 -7.11
C PRO A 305 29.55 26.05 -7.91
N ASP A 306 29.19 26.33 -9.16
CA ASP A 306 29.84 27.27 -10.08
C ASP A 306 29.30 28.70 -9.97
N GLY A 307 28.34 28.96 -9.07
CA GLY A 307 27.70 30.26 -8.92
C GLY A 307 26.69 30.61 -10.02
N GLN A 308 26.23 29.62 -10.79
CA GLN A 308 25.17 29.81 -11.79
C GLN A 308 23.84 29.25 -11.28
N GLU A 309 22.74 29.96 -11.55
CA GLU A 309 21.39 29.45 -11.26
C GLU A 309 20.99 28.36 -12.26
N ARG A 310 20.36 27.29 -11.75
CA ARG A 310 19.88 26.16 -12.54
C ARG A 310 18.49 25.76 -12.06
N ASP A 311 17.61 25.40 -13.00
CA ASP A 311 16.34 24.75 -12.68
C ASP A 311 16.64 23.36 -12.12
N VAL A 312 15.98 22.99 -11.03
CA VAL A 312 16.23 21.70 -10.37
C VAL A 312 15.63 20.53 -11.16
N HIS A 313 16.32 19.40 -11.15
CA HIS A 313 15.81 18.15 -11.67
C HIS A 313 14.91 17.48 -10.63
N MET A 314 13.79 16.92 -11.08
CA MET A 314 12.76 16.43 -10.18
C MET A 314 12.25 15.04 -10.58
N GLY A 315 11.75 14.31 -9.58
CA GLY A 315 11.00 13.07 -9.76
C GLY A 315 9.82 12.97 -8.80
N SER A 316 8.83 12.13 -9.12
CA SER A 316 7.71 11.81 -8.24
C SER A 316 7.53 10.31 -8.07
N TYR A 317 7.04 9.94 -6.89
CA TYR A 317 6.98 8.56 -6.45
C TYR A 317 5.67 8.33 -5.70
N GLY A 318 4.70 7.70 -6.38
CA GLY A 318 3.38 7.38 -5.86
C GLY A 318 3.25 5.93 -5.36
N ILE A 319 2.61 5.72 -4.20
CA ILE A 319 2.06 4.44 -3.74
C ILE A 319 0.59 4.71 -3.38
N GLY A 320 -0.31 3.78 -3.69
CA GLY A 320 -1.72 3.88 -3.28
C GLY A 320 -2.05 3.01 -2.06
N PRO A 321 -1.86 3.47 -0.80
CA PRO A 321 -2.23 2.70 0.39
C PRO A 321 -3.67 2.15 0.40
N SER A 322 -4.65 2.91 -0.07
CA SER A 322 -6.04 2.43 -0.14
C SER A 322 -6.19 1.30 -1.16
N ARG A 323 -5.53 1.41 -2.33
CA ARG A 323 -5.53 0.39 -3.38
C ARG A 323 -4.78 -0.88 -2.94
N LEU A 324 -3.68 -0.72 -2.19
CA LEU A 324 -2.85 -1.82 -1.69
C LEU A 324 -3.65 -2.84 -0.88
N ILE A 325 -4.63 -2.39 -0.08
CA ILE A 325 -5.45 -3.28 0.74
C ILE A 325 -6.25 -4.25 -0.13
N ALA A 326 -6.86 -3.75 -1.22
CA ALA A 326 -7.55 -4.61 -2.16
C ALA A 326 -6.57 -5.52 -2.92
N ALA A 327 -5.41 -5.01 -3.33
CA ALA A 327 -4.38 -5.81 -4.00
C ALA A 327 -3.85 -6.96 -3.13
N ILE A 328 -3.68 -6.73 -1.82
CA ILE A 328 -3.31 -7.77 -0.85
C ILE A 328 -4.38 -8.85 -0.76
N ILE A 329 -5.67 -8.47 -0.74
CA ILE A 329 -6.76 -9.45 -0.72
C ILE A 329 -6.84 -10.22 -2.04
N GLU A 330 -6.67 -9.58 -3.20
CA GLU A 330 -6.63 -10.27 -4.49
C GLU A 330 -5.49 -11.30 -4.53
N ALA A 331 -4.33 -10.98 -3.94
CA ALA A 331 -3.19 -11.88 -3.85
C ALA A 331 -3.29 -12.94 -2.73
N SER A 332 -4.16 -12.73 -1.72
CA SER A 332 -4.20 -13.57 -0.52
C SER A 332 -5.62 -13.72 0.05
N HIS A 333 -6.35 -14.71 -0.50
CA HIS A 333 -7.67 -15.13 -0.05
C HIS A 333 -7.92 -16.60 -0.39
N ASP A 334 -8.97 -17.17 0.20
CA ASP A 334 -9.53 -18.48 -0.16
C ASP A 334 -11.06 -18.45 -0.18
N GLU A 335 -11.73 -19.61 -0.27
CA GLU A 335 -13.20 -19.66 -0.26
C GLU A 335 -13.85 -19.18 1.05
N ASN A 336 -13.10 -19.17 2.16
CA ASN A 336 -13.60 -18.82 3.49
C ASN A 336 -13.40 -17.34 3.81
N GLY A 337 -12.43 -16.67 3.17
CA GLY A 337 -12.26 -15.23 3.27
C GLY A 337 -10.84 -14.74 3.06
N ILE A 338 -10.51 -13.65 3.74
CA ILE A 338 -9.21 -12.97 3.61
C ILE A 338 -8.12 -13.80 4.30
N ILE A 339 -6.89 -13.75 3.78
CA ILE A 339 -5.69 -14.24 4.45
C ILE A 339 -4.71 -13.07 4.54
N TRP A 340 -4.54 -12.47 5.71
CA TRP A 340 -3.62 -11.34 5.85
C TRP A 340 -2.17 -11.80 5.99
N PRO A 341 -1.22 -11.17 5.28
CA PRO A 341 0.17 -11.13 5.71
C PRO A 341 0.26 -10.52 7.11
N GLU A 342 1.05 -11.12 8.00
CA GLU A 342 1.06 -10.76 9.43
C GLU A 342 1.33 -9.27 9.68
N ALA A 343 2.22 -8.67 8.89
CA ALA A 343 2.61 -7.26 9.00
C ALA A 343 1.45 -6.25 8.79
N VAL A 344 0.39 -6.65 8.07
CA VAL A 344 -0.76 -5.78 7.76
C VAL A 344 -2.07 -6.26 8.37
N ALA A 345 -2.07 -7.41 9.03
CA ALA A 345 -3.28 -7.96 9.65
C ALA A 345 -3.85 -7.01 10.71
N PRO A 346 -5.18 -6.77 10.76
CA PRO A 346 -5.77 -5.80 11.70
C PRO A 346 -5.61 -6.21 13.17
N PHE A 347 -5.45 -7.51 13.40
CA PHE A 347 -5.10 -8.14 14.68
C PHE A 347 -4.13 -9.29 14.40
N ASP A 348 -3.25 -9.59 15.36
CA ASP A 348 -2.28 -10.68 15.26
C ASP A 348 -2.96 -12.02 15.59
N VAL A 349 -3.85 -12.02 16.60
CA VAL A 349 -4.55 -13.21 17.08
C VAL A 349 -6.03 -12.94 17.33
N ALA A 350 -6.88 -13.93 17.07
CA ALA A 350 -8.29 -13.97 17.43
C ALA A 350 -8.55 -15.07 18.47
N ILE A 351 -9.00 -14.69 19.67
CA ILE A 351 -9.44 -15.62 20.71
C ILE A 351 -10.93 -15.90 20.51
N LEU A 352 -11.31 -17.17 20.33
CA LEU A 352 -12.67 -17.61 20.08
C LEU A 352 -13.19 -18.39 21.30
N ASN A 353 -14.04 -17.75 22.10
CA ASN A 353 -14.70 -18.42 23.23
C ASN A 353 -15.92 -19.22 22.74
N LEU A 354 -15.84 -20.55 22.77
CA LEU A 354 -16.90 -21.41 22.24
C LEU A 354 -18.13 -21.54 23.15
N LYS A 355 -18.06 -21.03 24.39
CA LYS A 355 -19.17 -21.03 25.34
C LYS A 355 -19.11 -19.77 26.22
N ALA A 356 -19.41 -18.61 25.62
CA ALA A 356 -19.45 -17.35 26.36
C ALA A 356 -20.45 -17.43 27.53
N GLY A 357 -20.07 -16.89 28.69
CA GLY A 357 -20.85 -16.97 29.92
C GLY A 357 -20.56 -18.20 30.78
N ASP A 358 -19.77 -19.16 30.30
CA ASP A 358 -19.22 -20.23 31.13
C ASP A 358 -17.97 -19.74 31.86
N SER A 359 -17.99 -19.85 33.20
CA SER A 359 -16.97 -19.24 34.05
C SER A 359 -15.55 -19.73 33.77
N ALA A 360 -15.39 -20.99 33.34
CA ALA A 360 -14.08 -21.55 33.05
C ALA A 360 -13.54 -21.01 31.71
N THR A 361 -14.34 -21.07 30.64
CA THR A 361 -13.90 -20.57 29.33
C THR A 361 -13.74 -19.05 29.32
N ASP A 362 -14.62 -18.31 30.00
CA ASP A 362 -14.49 -16.86 30.15
C ASP A 362 -13.19 -16.49 30.87
N ALA A 363 -12.87 -17.14 32.00
CA ALA A 363 -11.64 -16.87 32.74
C ALA A 363 -10.37 -17.21 31.92
N ALA A 364 -10.37 -18.32 31.19
CA ALA A 364 -9.24 -18.70 30.34
C ALA A 364 -9.03 -17.71 29.17
N CYS A 365 -10.12 -17.29 28.51
CA CYS A 365 -10.05 -16.28 27.45
C CYS A 365 -9.56 -14.92 27.99
N GLU A 366 -10.05 -14.51 29.16
CA GLU A 366 -9.61 -13.28 29.84
C GLU A 366 -8.12 -13.28 30.15
N ARG A 367 -7.62 -14.39 30.70
CA ARG A 367 -6.21 -14.56 31.03
C ARG A 367 -5.35 -14.40 29.78
N LEU A 368 -5.63 -15.18 28.74
CA LEU A 368 -4.87 -15.15 27.49
C LEU A 368 -4.95 -13.78 26.81
N TYR A 369 -6.15 -13.17 26.79
CA TYR A 369 -6.34 -11.83 26.25
C TYR A 369 -5.41 -10.80 26.91
N ARG A 370 -5.34 -10.79 28.25
CA ARG A 370 -4.49 -9.85 29.00
C ARG A 370 -3.01 -10.15 28.81
N GLU A 371 -2.63 -11.42 28.84
CA GLU A 371 -1.24 -11.85 28.69
C GLU A 371 -0.66 -11.46 27.32
N LEU A 372 -1.38 -11.79 26.24
CA LEU A 372 -0.96 -11.43 24.89
C LEU A 372 -0.99 -9.91 24.66
N SER A 373 -2.00 -9.22 25.18
CA SER A 373 -2.06 -7.74 25.10
C SER A 373 -0.90 -7.08 25.85
N ALA A 374 -0.53 -7.59 27.03
CA ALA A 374 0.60 -7.08 27.81
C ALA A 374 1.95 -7.30 27.12
N ALA A 375 2.06 -8.34 26.28
CA ALA A 375 3.21 -8.59 25.42
C ALA A 375 3.25 -7.71 24.15
N GLY A 376 2.26 -6.83 23.95
CA GLY A 376 2.18 -5.90 22.82
C GLY A 376 1.52 -6.49 21.57
N ARG A 377 0.83 -7.63 21.66
CA ARG A 377 0.10 -8.21 20.53
C ARG A 377 -1.24 -7.51 20.31
N ASP A 378 -1.62 -7.33 19.06
CA ASP A 378 -2.97 -6.90 18.69
C ASP A 378 -3.94 -8.09 18.83
N VAL A 379 -4.69 -8.16 19.93
CA VAL A 379 -5.61 -9.27 20.18
C VAL A 379 -7.06 -8.88 19.90
N LEU A 380 -7.76 -9.68 19.09
CA LEU A 380 -9.22 -9.67 18.99
C LEU A 380 -9.79 -10.80 19.87
N TYR A 381 -10.72 -10.48 20.75
CA TYR A 381 -11.44 -11.48 21.55
C TYR A 381 -12.91 -11.52 21.10
N ASP A 382 -13.34 -12.61 20.47
CA ASP A 382 -14.76 -12.88 20.18
C ASP A 382 -15.49 -13.39 21.42
N ASP A 383 -15.91 -12.43 22.25
CA ASP A 383 -16.62 -12.60 23.51
C ASP A 383 -18.16 -12.56 23.36
N ARG A 384 -18.66 -12.60 22.12
CA ARG A 384 -20.11 -12.55 21.85
C ARG A 384 -20.81 -13.83 22.28
N ASP A 385 -22.09 -13.73 22.64
CA ASP A 385 -22.99 -14.87 22.79
C ASP A 385 -23.45 -15.34 21.39
N GLU A 386 -22.61 -16.12 20.73
CA GLU A 386 -22.81 -16.64 19.37
C GLU A 386 -22.34 -18.09 19.30
N ARG A 387 -22.99 -18.90 18.44
CA ARG A 387 -22.64 -20.31 18.25
C ARG A 387 -21.23 -20.46 17.68
N PRO A 388 -20.50 -21.55 18.01
CA PRO A 388 -19.16 -21.81 17.49
C PRO A 388 -19.02 -21.63 15.97
N GLY A 389 -19.97 -22.14 15.18
CA GLY A 389 -19.96 -21.99 13.72
C GLY A 389 -19.96 -20.54 13.23
N GLY A 390 -20.71 -19.65 13.91
CA GLY A 390 -20.73 -18.23 13.58
C GLY A 390 -19.41 -17.52 13.92
N LYS A 391 -18.76 -17.92 15.02
CA LYS A 391 -17.43 -17.42 15.42
C LYS A 391 -16.35 -17.86 14.43
N PHE A 392 -16.33 -19.14 14.05
CA PHE A 392 -15.38 -19.64 13.04
C PHE A 392 -15.55 -18.95 11.70
N ALA A 393 -16.79 -18.85 11.19
CA ALA A 393 -17.05 -18.17 9.92
C ALA A 393 -16.64 -16.70 9.95
N THR A 394 -16.88 -15.99 11.06
CA THR A 394 -16.42 -14.61 11.23
C THR A 394 -14.89 -14.53 11.20
N ALA A 395 -14.22 -15.38 11.99
CA ALA A 395 -12.75 -15.37 12.13
C ALA A 395 -12.03 -15.70 10.81
N ASP A 396 -12.57 -16.65 10.04
CA ASP A 396 -12.02 -17.01 8.72
C ASP A 396 -12.27 -15.92 7.68
N LEU A 397 -13.45 -15.27 7.72
CA LEU A 397 -13.80 -14.17 6.82
C LEU A 397 -12.87 -12.97 6.97
N ILE A 398 -12.62 -12.53 8.21
CA ILE A 398 -11.80 -11.34 8.50
C ILE A 398 -10.29 -11.60 8.42
N GLY A 399 -9.88 -12.87 8.39
CA GLY A 399 -8.52 -13.28 8.03
C GLY A 399 -7.44 -13.06 9.09
N VAL A 400 -7.78 -13.03 10.38
CA VAL A 400 -6.78 -12.87 11.45
C VAL A 400 -5.79 -14.06 11.41
N PRO A 401 -4.45 -13.82 11.38
CA PRO A 401 -3.45 -14.87 11.10
C PRO A 401 -3.52 -16.08 12.03
N TRP A 402 -3.76 -15.84 13.31
CA TRP A 402 -3.82 -16.88 14.34
C TRP A 402 -5.18 -16.90 15.02
N GLN A 403 -5.74 -18.08 15.23
CA GLN A 403 -7.00 -18.28 15.95
C GLN A 403 -6.74 -19.21 17.14
N VAL A 404 -7.08 -18.76 18.34
CA VAL A 404 -7.03 -19.58 19.56
C VAL A 404 -8.45 -19.94 19.95
N VAL A 405 -8.77 -21.22 19.88
CA VAL A 405 -10.11 -21.75 20.10
C VAL A 405 -10.19 -22.35 21.51
N ILE A 406 -11.05 -21.77 22.34
CA ILE A 406 -11.19 -22.15 23.74
C ILE A 406 -12.61 -22.65 23.98
N GLY A 407 -12.75 -23.93 24.31
CA GLY A 407 -14.03 -24.56 24.58
C GLY A 407 -14.00 -25.48 25.80
N PRO A 408 -15.17 -25.82 26.38
CA PRO A 408 -15.22 -26.52 27.68
C PRO A 408 -14.52 -27.88 27.68
N LYS A 409 -14.64 -28.64 26.59
CA LYS A 409 -14.04 -29.98 26.47
C LYS A 409 -12.52 -29.94 26.51
N GLY A 410 -11.90 -29.12 25.65
CA GLY A 410 -10.45 -28.97 25.64
C GLY A 410 -9.92 -28.40 26.95
N LEU A 411 -10.61 -27.41 27.51
CA LEU A 411 -10.18 -26.77 28.74
C LEU A 411 -10.22 -27.71 29.96
N ALA A 412 -11.18 -28.64 30.00
CA ALA A 412 -11.21 -29.69 31.03
C ALA A 412 -9.99 -30.63 30.99
N GLU A 413 -9.33 -30.74 29.82
CA GLU A 413 -8.07 -31.47 29.63
C GLU A 413 -6.83 -30.56 29.75
N GLY A 414 -7.02 -29.28 30.12
CA GLY A 414 -5.94 -28.29 30.21
C GLY A 414 -5.42 -27.82 28.84
N LYS A 415 -6.21 -27.97 27.78
CA LYS A 415 -5.79 -27.75 26.39
C LYS A 415 -6.67 -26.76 25.64
N VAL A 416 -6.09 -26.11 24.65
CA VAL A 416 -6.75 -25.23 23.67
C VAL A 416 -6.24 -25.58 22.27
N GLU A 417 -7.00 -25.18 21.24
CA GLU A 417 -6.58 -25.39 19.85
C GLU A 417 -6.04 -24.08 19.27
N LEU A 418 -4.86 -24.12 18.67
CA LEU A 418 -4.27 -23.04 17.89
C LEU A 418 -4.39 -23.38 16.41
N LYS A 419 -4.99 -22.48 15.62
CA LYS A 419 -5.12 -22.60 14.17
C LYS A 419 -4.35 -21.49 13.48
N ARG A 420 -3.63 -21.82 12.41
CA ARG A 420 -3.01 -20.84 11.50
C ARG A 420 -3.93 -20.60 10.30
N ARG A 421 -4.35 -19.36 10.07
CA ARG A 421 -5.32 -19.00 9.01
C ARG A 421 -4.81 -19.30 7.61
N ALA A 422 -3.51 -19.10 7.36
CA ALA A 422 -2.91 -19.25 6.04
C ALA A 422 -2.82 -20.71 5.56
N THR A 423 -2.59 -21.66 6.48
CA THR A 423 -2.40 -23.09 6.14
C THR A 423 -3.60 -23.96 6.56
N GLY A 424 -4.43 -23.47 7.47
CA GLY A 424 -5.51 -24.26 8.08
C GLY A 424 -5.03 -25.28 9.11
N GLU A 425 -3.72 -25.39 9.33
CA GLU A 425 -3.12 -26.30 10.31
C GLU A 425 -3.60 -25.97 11.73
N ARG A 426 -3.82 -27.03 12.49
CA ARG A 426 -4.34 -26.98 13.87
C ARG A 426 -3.42 -27.77 14.78
N GLU A 427 -3.19 -27.24 15.95
CA GLU A 427 -2.43 -27.89 17.00
C GLU A 427 -3.10 -27.72 18.35
N THR A 428 -3.10 -28.79 19.15
CA THR A 428 -3.66 -28.76 20.50
C THR A 428 -2.53 -28.59 21.51
N LEU A 429 -2.58 -27.50 22.27
CA LEU A 429 -1.52 -27.04 23.17
C LEU A 429 -2.10 -26.67 24.54
N SER A 430 -1.25 -26.56 25.56
CA SER A 430 -1.64 -25.92 26.82
C SER A 430 -1.86 -24.41 26.61
N LEU A 431 -2.59 -23.77 27.53
CA LEU A 431 -2.80 -22.32 27.45
C LEU A 431 -1.46 -21.56 27.57
N GLU A 432 -0.57 -22.04 28.44
CA GLU A 432 0.78 -21.48 28.61
C GLU A 432 1.62 -21.60 27.32
N ASP A 433 1.62 -22.76 26.66
CA ASP A 433 2.41 -22.99 25.45
C ASP A 433 1.91 -22.13 24.27
N VAL A 434 0.58 -21.96 24.15
CA VAL A 434 0.00 -21.05 23.15
C VAL A 434 0.46 -19.62 23.40
N ALA A 435 0.40 -19.15 24.65
CA ALA A 435 0.85 -17.80 25.00
C ALA A 435 2.33 -17.62 24.66
N ALA A 436 3.20 -18.54 25.11
CA ALA A 436 4.63 -18.50 24.85
C ALA A 436 4.96 -18.48 23.35
N ARG A 437 4.32 -19.33 22.55
CA ARG A 437 4.52 -19.36 21.09
C ARG A 437 4.09 -18.05 20.43
N LEU A 438 2.90 -17.56 20.76
CA LEU A 438 2.38 -16.34 20.15
C LEU A 438 3.15 -15.09 20.58
N ILE A 439 3.78 -15.08 21.75
CA ILE A 439 4.67 -14.00 22.20
C ILE A 439 6.04 -14.08 21.50
N GLY A 440 6.56 -15.28 21.28
CA GLY A 440 7.87 -15.51 20.65
C GLY A 440 7.92 -15.26 19.13
N HIS A 441 6.78 -15.37 18.43
CA HIS A 441 6.66 -14.95 17.03
C HIS A 441 6.61 -13.42 16.92
N ARG A 442 7.73 -12.76 16.62
CA ARG A 442 7.78 -11.34 16.27
C ARG A 442 8.18 -11.12 14.82
#